data_AF-A0A5J4KS66-F1
#
_entry.id   AF-A0A5J4KS66-F1
#
_cell.length_a   1.000
_cell.length_b   1.000
_cell.length_c   1.000
_cell.angle_alpha   90.00
_cell.angle_beta   90.00
_cell.angle_gamma   90.00
#
_symmetry.space_group_name_H-M   'P 1'
#
loop_
_entity.id
_entity.type
_entity.pdbx_description
1 polymer ?
#
loop_
_entity_poly.entity_id
_entity_poly.type
_entity_poly.pdbx_seq_one_letter_code
_entity_poly.pdbx_strand_id
1 'polypeptide(L)'
;MVVVFAALEKMVSNPMCHGCPFLHAATEFPEETHPGHHLALEHKQAVRARFQALAAQAGAQYPEILADQLMLLMDGAHLQSRMFGPTNPVVYVAQVAVALIDVQLPG
;
A
#
# COMPACT_ATOMS: atom_id res chain seq x y z
N MET A 1 10.89 -3.06 -4.28
CA MET A 1 9.41 -2.99 -4.14
C MET A 1 8.83 -4.32 -3.66
N VAL A 2 9.17 -5.45 -4.29
CA VAL A 2 8.70 -6.81 -3.90
C VAL A 2 8.81 -7.10 -2.40
N VAL A 3 9.97 -6.82 -1.77
CA VAL A 3 10.18 -7.06 -0.33
C VAL A 3 9.18 -6.30 0.56
N VAL A 4 8.73 -5.11 0.15
CA VAL A 4 7.73 -4.33 0.88
C VAL A 4 6.40 -5.09 0.93
N PHE A 5 6.00 -5.71 -0.18
CA PHE A 5 4.75 -6.46 -0.25
C PHE A 5 4.83 -7.83 0.41
N ALA A 6 6.00 -8.48 0.41
CA ALA A 6 6.23 -9.67 1.23
C ALA A 6 6.12 -9.35 2.74
N ALA A 7 6.66 -8.22 3.18
CA ALA A 7 6.51 -7.75 4.56
C ALA A 7 5.06 -7.36 4.88
N LEU A 8 4.38 -6.71 3.94
CA LEU A 8 2.96 -6.37 4.06
C LEU A 8 2.11 -7.62 4.22
N GLU A 9 2.29 -8.63 3.36
CA GLU A 9 1.57 -9.91 3.41
C GLU A 9 1.67 -10.57 4.79
N LYS A 10 2.88 -10.64 5.35
CA LYS A 10 3.10 -11.14 6.71
C LYS A 10 2.38 -10.30 7.76
N MET A 11 2.37 -8.98 7.60
CA MET A 11 1.69 -8.05 8.52
C MET A 11 0.18 -8.24 8.47
N VAL A 12 -0.44 -8.19 7.29
CA VAL A 12 -1.90 -8.25 7.11
C VAL A 12 -2.48 -9.64 7.39
N SER A 13 -1.65 -10.68 7.37
CA SER A 13 -2.01 -12.04 7.78
C SER A 13 -1.92 -12.26 9.30
N ASN A 14 -1.36 -11.30 10.06
CA ASN A 14 -1.28 -11.40 11.50
C ASN A 14 -2.65 -11.05 12.14
N PRO A 15 -3.21 -11.89 13.04
CA PRO A 15 -4.45 -11.58 13.76
C PRO A 15 -4.42 -10.27 14.56
N MET A 16 -3.23 -9.80 14.92
CA MET A 16 -3.02 -8.52 15.62
C MET A 16 -2.91 -7.32 14.67
N CYS A 17 -3.00 -7.54 13.35
CA CYS A 17 -3.10 -6.44 12.40
C CYS A 17 -4.50 -5.84 12.47
N HIS A 18 -4.56 -4.56 12.84
CA HIS A 18 -5.82 -3.83 12.89
C HIS A 18 -6.04 -2.94 11.66
N GLY A 19 -5.33 -3.19 10.55
CA GLY A 19 -5.33 -2.33 9.37
C GLY A 19 -4.32 -1.19 9.48
N CYS A 20 -4.44 -0.20 8.59
CA CYS A 20 -3.54 0.94 8.53
C CYS A 20 -4.02 2.05 9.48
N PRO A 21 -3.21 2.50 10.46
CA PRO A 21 -3.62 3.55 11.38
C PRO A 21 -3.91 4.89 10.67
N PHE A 22 -3.23 5.17 9.56
CA PHE A 22 -3.44 6.41 8.79
C PHE A 22 -4.77 6.38 8.01
N LEU A 23 -5.19 5.22 7.49
CA LEU A 23 -6.52 5.09 6.87
C LEU A 23 -7.63 5.27 7.91
N HIS A 24 -7.44 4.76 9.13
CA HIS A 24 -8.37 5.01 10.23
C HIS A 24 -8.44 6.48 10.59
N ALA A 25 -7.29 7.16 10.73
CA ALA A 25 -7.25 8.59 11.03
C ALA A 25 -7.96 9.44 9.96
N ALA A 26 -7.73 9.15 8.68
CA ALA A 26 -8.41 9.84 7.58
C ALA A 26 -9.93 9.56 7.53
N THR A 27 -10.38 8.41 8.05
CA THR A 27 -11.80 8.07 8.15
C THR A 27 -12.48 8.77 9.33
N GLU A 28 -11.80 8.85 10.48
CA GLU A 28 -12.30 9.52 11.68
C GLU A 28 -12.33 11.04 11.53
N PHE A 29 -11.37 11.60 10.77
CA PHE A 29 -11.24 13.02 10.50
C PHE A 29 -11.42 13.29 9.00
N PRO A 30 -12.68 13.42 8.53
CA PRO A 30 -12.97 13.53 7.10
C PRO A 30 -12.63 14.90 6.51
N GLU A 31 -12.59 15.97 7.32
CA GLU A 31 -12.16 17.28 6.85
C GLU A 31 -10.68 17.25 6.49
N GLU A 32 -10.37 17.53 5.22
CA GLU A 32 -8.98 17.55 4.74
C GLU A 32 -8.11 18.47 5.58
N THR A 33 -8.65 19.59 6.08
CA THR A 33 -7.95 20.58 6.91
C THR A 33 -7.66 20.14 8.35
N HIS A 34 -8.24 19.03 8.82
CA HIS A 34 -8.04 18.54 10.17
C HIS A 34 -6.59 18.02 10.34
N PRO A 35 -5.88 18.33 11.45
CA PRO A 35 -4.49 17.91 11.64
C PRO A 35 -4.26 16.40 11.52
N GLY A 36 -5.22 15.59 11.98
CA GLY A 36 -5.18 14.13 11.85
C GLY A 36 -5.27 13.65 10.39
N HIS A 37 -6.06 14.33 9.56
CA HIS A 37 -6.17 14.02 8.14
C HIS A 37 -4.90 14.42 7.39
N HIS A 38 -4.39 15.63 7.64
CA HIS A 38 -3.11 16.10 7.07
C HIS A 38 -1.96 15.14 7.37
N LEU A 39 -1.80 14.70 8.62
CA LEU A 39 -0.75 13.75 8.98
C LEU A 39 -0.89 12.40 8.25
N ALA A 40 -2.12 11.90 8.12
CA ALA A 40 -2.38 10.67 7.37
C ALA A 40 -2.03 10.83 5.88
N LEU A 41 -2.43 11.96 5.29
CA LEU A 41 -2.12 12.29 3.90
C LEU A 41 -0.61 12.43 3.66
N GLU A 42 0.10 13.15 4.52
CA GLU A 42 1.56 13.31 4.44
C GLU A 42 2.27 11.96 4.48
N HIS A 43 1.85 11.06 5.37
CA HIS A 43 2.40 9.70 5.42
C HIS A 43 2.18 8.94 4.11
N LYS A 44 0.94 8.96 3.58
CA LYS A 44 0.63 8.27 2.32
C LYS A 44 1.39 8.88 1.14
N GLN A 45 1.52 10.20 1.08
CA GLN A 45 2.34 10.89 0.08
C GLN A 45 3.82 10.47 0.15
N ALA A 46 4.39 10.34 1.34
CA ALA A 46 5.77 9.90 1.53
C ALA A 46 5.97 8.44 1.04
N VAL A 47 5.04 7.54 1.37
CA VAL A 47 5.08 6.15 0.90
C VAL A 47 4.92 6.07 -0.62
N ARG A 48 4.00 6.85 -1.20
CA ARG A 48 3.80 6.96 -2.66
C ARG A 48 5.07 7.44 -3.36
N ALA A 49 5.68 8.52 -2.87
CA ALA A 49 6.93 9.06 -3.40
C ALA A 49 8.06 8.02 -3.33
N ARG A 50 8.10 7.20 -2.26
CA ARG A 50 9.06 6.11 -2.15
C ARG A 50 8.83 5.02 -3.21
N PHE A 51 7.58 4.63 -3.49
CA PHE A 51 7.28 3.71 -4.58
C PHE A 51 7.67 4.27 -5.94
N GLN A 52 7.34 5.53 -6.22
CA GLN A 52 7.72 6.20 -7.47
C GLN A 52 9.23 6.21 -7.67
N ALA A 53 10.00 6.54 -6.63
CA ALA A 53 11.46 6.53 -6.69
C ALA A 53 12.01 5.11 -6.96
N LEU A 54 11.46 4.08 -6.33
CA LEU A 54 11.88 2.70 -6.55
C LEU A 54 11.48 2.19 -7.94
N ALA A 55 10.31 2.58 -8.45
CA ALA A 55 9.84 2.25 -9.79
C ALA A 55 10.75 2.88 -10.86
N ALA A 56 11.12 4.15 -10.68
CA ALA A 56 12.06 4.83 -11.57
C ALA A 56 13.44 4.17 -11.56
N GLN A 57 13.96 3.81 -10.36
CA GLN A 57 15.24 3.10 -10.23
C GLN A 57 15.23 1.71 -10.89
N ALA A 58 14.08 1.05 -10.91
CA ALA A 58 13.90 -0.25 -11.56
C ALA A 58 13.70 -0.14 -13.08
N GLY A 59 13.61 1.09 -13.63
CA GLY A 59 13.44 1.30 -15.08
C GLY A 59 12.00 1.22 -15.56
N ALA A 60 11.00 1.33 -14.68
CA ALA A 60 9.59 1.34 -15.08
C ALA A 60 9.32 2.46 -16.09
N GLN A 61 8.56 2.17 -17.15
CA GLN A 61 8.23 3.16 -18.18
C GLN A 61 7.41 4.34 -17.64
N TYR A 62 6.52 4.06 -16.68
CA TYR A 62 5.65 5.04 -16.03
C TYR A 62 5.71 4.88 -14.50
N PRO A 63 6.77 5.38 -13.83
CA PRO A 63 7.00 5.16 -12.40
C PRO A 63 5.88 5.66 -11.50
N GLU A 64 5.26 6.78 -11.85
CA GLU A 64 4.12 7.38 -11.15
C GLU A 64 2.88 6.47 -11.19
N ILE A 65 2.61 5.85 -12.33
CA ILE A 65 1.47 4.92 -12.49
C ILE A 65 1.68 3.67 -11.64
N LEU A 66 2.88 3.07 -11.70
CA LEU A 66 3.21 1.91 -10.86
C LEU A 66 3.12 2.28 -9.37
N ALA A 67 3.58 3.48 -8.97
CA ALA A 67 3.47 3.92 -7.58
C ALA A 67 2.02 4.03 -7.09
N ASP A 68 1.12 4.57 -7.91
CA ASP A 68 -0.30 4.68 -7.59
C ASP A 68 -0.98 3.32 -7.47
N GLN A 69 -0.67 2.40 -8.39
CA GLN A 69 -1.19 1.03 -8.36
C GLN A 69 -0.70 0.26 -7.12
N LEU A 70 0.58 0.40 -6.77
CA LEU A 70 1.14 -0.22 -5.57
C LEU A 70 0.56 0.39 -4.29
N MET A 71 0.33 1.71 -4.24
CA MET A 71 -0.34 2.34 -3.11
C MET A 71 -1.77 1.82 -2.94
N LEU A 72 -2.54 1.76 -4.03
CA LEU A 72 -3.91 1.24 -4.02
C LEU A 72 -3.95 -0.21 -3.52
N LEU A 73 -3.04 -1.06 -4.01
CA LEU A 73 -2.90 -2.44 -3.56
C LEU A 73 -2.57 -2.52 -2.06
N MET A 74 -1.63 -1.69 -1.59
CA MET A 74 -1.25 -1.63 -0.18
C MET A 74 -2.42 -1.24 0.72
N ASP A 75 -3.19 -0.23 0.34
CA ASP A 75 -4.32 0.25 1.11
C ASP A 75 -5.48 -0.76 1.11
N GLY A 76 -5.75 -1.36 -0.04
CA GLY A 76 -6.70 -2.47 -0.16
C GLY A 76 -6.32 -3.64 0.75
N ALA A 77 -5.04 -3.99 0.83
CA ALA A 77 -4.58 -5.09 1.68
C ALA A 77 -4.84 -4.83 3.17
N HIS A 78 -4.54 -3.62 3.65
CA HIS A 78 -4.81 -3.22 5.04
C HIS A 78 -6.31 -3.24 5.35
N LEU A 79 -7.14 -2.71 4.45
CA LEU A 79 -8.57 -2.62 4.66
C LEU A 79 -9.23 -4.01 4.65
N GLN A 80 -8.82 -4.88 3.74
CA GLN A 80 -9.30 -6.26 3.66
C GLN A 80 -8.92 -7.09 4.89
N SER A 81 -7.71 -6.94 5.42
CA SER A 81 -7.33 -7.55 6.71
C SER A 81 -8.23 -7.06 7.85
N ARG A 82 -8.53 -5.76 7.89
CA ARG A 82 -9.48 -5.22 8.88
C ARG A 82 -10.91 -5.74 8.70
N MET A 83 -11.38 -5.90 7.45
CA MET A 83 -12.74 -6.33 7.14
C MET A 83 -12.97 -7.82 7.42
N PHE A 84 -12.03 -8.67 7.01
CA PHE A 84 -12.19 -10.14 7.03
C PHE A 84 -11.36 -10.83 8.12
N GLY A 85 -10.53 -10.10 8.85
CA GLY A 85 -9.73 -10.64 9.94
C GLY A 85 -8.74 -11.72 9.49
N PRO A 86 -8.46 -12.75 10.31
CA PRO A 86 -7.46 -13.77 10.00
C PRO A 86 -7.72 -14.63 8.75
N THR A 87 -8.96 -14.67 8.24
CA THR A 87 -9.34 -15.44 7.05
C THR A 87 -9.40 -14.60 5.79
N ASN A 88 -8.75 -13.43 5.78
CA ASN A 88 -8.76 -12.51 4.65
C ASN A 88 -8.09 -13.12 3.41
N PRO A 89 -8.48 -12.70 2.19
CA PRO A 89 -7.88 -13.19 0.95
C PRO A 89 -6.52 -12.54 0.64
N VAL A 90 -5.99 -11.65 1.49
CA VAL A 90 -4.81 -10.83 1.17
C VAL A 90 -3.48 -11.54 1.40
N VAL A 91 -3.52 -12.84 1.70
CA VAL A 91 -2.37 -13.75 1.72
C VAL A 91 -1.67 -13.90 0.36
N TYR A 92 -2.22 -13.33 -0.72
CA TYR A 92 -1.62 -13.31 -2.06
C TYR A 92 -1.18 -11.91 -2.50
N VAL A 93 -1.18 -10.91 -1.60
CA VAL A 93 -0.86 -9.52 -1.97
C VAL A 93 0.56 -9.39 -2.54
N ALA A 94 1.54 -10.18 -2.06
CA ALA A 94 2.88 -10.15 -2.62
C ALA A 94 2.92 -10.68 -4.05
N GLN A 95 2.15 -11.72 -4.36
CA GLN A 95 2.04 -12.26 -5.71
C GLN A 95 1.44 -11.24 -6.68
N VAL A 96 0.37 -10.55 -6.28
CA VAL A 96 -0.25 -9.49 -7.09
C VAL A 96 0.72 -8.34 -7.34
N ALA A 97 1.48 -7.92 -6.32
CA ALA A 97 2.47 -6.86 -6.46
C ALA A 97 3.59 -7.25 -7.42
N VAL A 98 4.09 -8.50 -7.37
CA VAL A 98 5.08 -9.02 -8.32
C VAL A 98 4.54 -8.96 -9.74
N ALA A 99 3.32 -9.45 -9.98
CA ALA A 99 2.72 -9.42 -11.31
C ALA A 99 2.56 -7.99 -11.88
N LEU A 100 2.19 -7.01 -11.05
CA LEU A 100 2.12 -5.61 -11.44
C LEU A 100 3.49 -5.02 -11.75
N ILE A 101 4.50 -5.32 -10.92
CA ILE A 101 5.87 -4.85 -11.15
C ILE A 101 6.41 -5.44 -12.47
N ASP A 102 6.30 -6.75 -12.65
CA ASP A 102 6.89 -7.46 -13.80
C ASP A 102 6.32 -6.96 -15.14
N VAL A 103 5.03 -6.65 -15.23
CA VAL A 103 4.42 -6.14 -16.48
C VAL A 103 4.80 -4.70 -16.79
N GLN A 104 5.38 -3.96 -15.83
CA GLN A 104 5.73 -2.54 -15.98
C GLN A 104 7.23 -2.28 -16.02
N LEU A 105 8.06 -3.29 -15.73
CA LEU A 105 9.50 -3.23 -15.88
C LEU A 105 9.92 -3.74 -17.27
N PRO A 106 10.99 -3.20 -17.85
CA PRO A 106 11.61 -3.80 -19.02
C PRO A 106 12.11 -5.21 -18.67
N GLY A 107 11.83 -6.18 -19.55
CA GLY A 107 12.27 -7.58 -19.40
C GLY A 107 13.78 -7.76 -19.53
#